data_AF-A0A3L7UWF5-F1
#
_entry.id   AF-A0A3L7UWF5-F1
#
_cell.length_a   1.000
_cell.length_b   1.000
_cell.length_c   1.000
_cell.angle_alpha   90.00
_cell.angle_beta   90.00
_cell.angle_gamma   90.00
#
_symmetry.space_group_name_H-M   'P 1'
#
loop_
_entity.id
_entity.type
_entity.pdbx_description
1 polymer ?
#
loop_
_entity_poly.entity_id
_entity_poly.type
_entity_poly.pdbx_seq_one_letter_code
_entity_poly.pdbx_strand_id
1 'polypeptide(L)'
;MPNDRIVRVTYRSVCLEHGKAEPNSGMTYRISKVEDFNENPILAETLKMVATGQIDPQAGQAATWHITDNMSWEQLAAKSTPHVGRSATPYFSAETLARAQNIHVAAVARAKEREHKSDKSAVASSKSSRGASATVKRD
;
A
#
# COMPACT_ATOMS: atom_id res chain seq x y z
N MET A 1 -16.13 20.69 -31.56
CA MET A 1 -16.07 19.56 -30.59
C MET A 1 -14.71 19.62 -29.92
N PRO A 2 -14.61 19.77 -28.58
CA PRO A 2 -13.32 19.71 -27.89
C PRO A 2 -12.71 18.32 -28.10
N ASN A 3 -11.41 18.27 -28.36
CA ASN A 3 -10.67 17.06 -28.68
C ASN A 3 -10.48 16.21 -27.40
N ASP A 4 -11.22 15.11 -27.27
CA ASP A 4 -11.01 14.09 -26.24
C ASP A 4 -9.64 13.44 -26.46
N ARG A 5 -8.59 14.04 -25.89
CA ARG A 5 -7.23 13.50 -25.96
C ARG A 5 -7.13 12.31 -25.02
N ILE A 6 -7.10 11.13 -25.62
CA ILE A 6 -6.73 9.89 -24.93
C ILE A 6 -5.26 10.02 -24.52
N VAL A 7 -5.01 10.09 -23.22
CA VAL A 7 -3.67 10.07 -22.63
C VAL A 7 -3.36 8.67 -22.09
N ARG A 8 -2.15 8.18 -22.35
CA ARG A 8 -1.66 6.94 -21.76
C ARG A 8 -0.98 7.27 -20.44
N VAL A 9 -1.47 6.70 -19.35
CA VAL A 9 -0.90 6.86 -18.02
C VAL A 9 -0.17 5.58 -17.64
N THR A 10 1.13 5.68 -17.36
CA THR A 10 1.87 4.55 -16.80
C THR A 10 1.49 4.41 -15.33
N TYR A 11 0.91 3.28 -14.97
CA TYR A 11 0.52 2.97 -13.61
C TYR A 11 1.34 1.79 -13.09
N ARG A 12 1.84 1.94 -11.86
CA ARG A 12 2.51 0.86 -11.12
C ARG A 12 1.50 0.27 -10.15
N SER A 13 1.26 -1.02 -10.26
CA SER A 13 0.30 -1.75 -9.45
C SER A 13 0.93 -2.99 -8.84
N VAL A 14 0.30 -3.49 -7.78
CA VAL A 14 0.56 -4.79 -7.17
C VAL A 14 -0.77 -5.51 -6.98
N CYS A 15 -0.73 -6.84 -6.99
CA CYS A 15 -1.87 -7.68 -6.64
C CYS A 15 -2.06 -7.64 -5.14
N LEU A 16 -3.27 -7.29 -4.69
CA LEU A 16 -3.57 -7.24 -3.24
C LEU A 16 -3.72 -8.62 -2.62
N GLU A 17 -4.12 -9.63 -3.39
CA GLU A 17 -4.34 -10.97 -2.87
C GLU A 17 -3.58 -11.99 -3.70
N HIS A 18 -3.04 -12.99 -3.03
CA HIS A 18 -2.29 -14.05 -3.66
C HIS A 18 -3.22 -15.17 -4.16
N GLY A 19 -2.97 -15.71 -5.36
CA GLY A 19 -3.68 -16.88 -5.89
C GLY A 19 -5.04 -16.59 -6.54
N LYS A 20 -5.46 -15.34 -6.62
CA LYS A 20 -6.61 -14.96 -7.47
C LYS A 20 -6.27 -15.14 -8.95
N ALA A 21 -7.31 -15.44 -9.73
CA ALA A 21 -7.20 -15.58 -11.17
C ALA A 21 -6.60 -14.32 -11.79
N GLU A 22 -5.73 -14.50 -12.78
CA GLU A 22 -5.12 -13.38 -13.48
C GLU A 22 -6.21 -12.51 -14.16
N PRO A 23 -6.03 -11.18 -14.14
CA PRO A 23 -6.97 -10.28 -14.78
C PRO A 23 -7.01 -10.55 -16.28
N ASN A 24 -8.22 -10.71 -16.85
CA ASN A 24 -8.41 -10.85 -18.29
C ASN A 24 -9.43 -9.84 -18.82
N SER A 25 -9.37 -9.56 -20.12
CA SER A 25 -10.20 -8.53 -20.77
C SER A 25 -11.71 -8.76 -20.68
N GLY A 26 -12.16 -9.97 -20.35
CA GLY A 26 -13.57 -10.31 -20.18
C GLY A 26 -14.11 -10.00 -18.77
N MET A 27 -13.25 -9.65 -17.82
CA MET A 27 -13.67 -9.31 -16.46
C MET A 27 -14.27 -7.91 -16.38
N THR A 28 -15.28 -7.75 -15.52
CA THR A 28 -15.85 -6.44 -15.20
C THR A 28 -15.04 -5.80 -14.08
N TYR A 29 -14.47 -4.62 -14.36
CA TYR A 29 -13.63 -3.89 -13.40
C TYR A 29 -14.37 -2.72 -12.77
N ARG A 30 -14.19 -2.52 -11.47
CA ARG A 30 -14.67 -1.34 -10.72
C ARG A 30 -13.51 -0.75 -9.93
N ILE A 31 -13.40 0.58 -9.98
CA ILE A 31 -12.49 1.31 -9.10
C ILE A 31 -13.13 1.36 -7.71
N SER A 32 -12.42 0.87 -6.71
CA SER A 32 -12.83 0.85 -5.31
C SER A 32 -11.70 1.44 -4.46
N LYS A 33 -12.06 1.93 -3.27
CA LYS A 33 -11.07 2.48 -2.34
C LYS A 33 -10.28 1.33 -1.71
N VAL A 34 -9.05 1.60 -1.29
CA VAL A 34 -8.24 0.56 -0.64
C VAL A 34 -8.84 0.18 0.72
N GLU A 35 -9.41 1.16 1.41
CA GLU A 35 -10.06 0.99 2.70
C GLU A 35 -11.27 0.04 2.63
N ASP A 36 -11.88 -0.13 1.47
CA ASP A 36 -12.98 -1.08 1.26
C ASP A 36 -12.50 -2.55 1.32
N PHE A 37 -11.19 -2.80 1.17
CA PHE A 37 -10.61 -4.15 1.17
C PHE A 37 -9.72 -4.41 2.38
N ASN A 38 -8.97 -3.41 2.83
CA ASN A 38 -8.03 -3.58 3.93
C ASN A 38 -7.72 -2.23 4.60
N GLU A 39 -7.98 -2.15 5.91
CA GLU A 39 -7.79 -0.94 6.72
C GLU A 39 -6.37 -0.83 7.32
N ASN A 40 -5.46 -1.76 7.01
CA ASN A 40 -4.12 -1.77 7.59
C ASN A 40 -3.31 -0.54 7.14
N PRO A 41 -2.88 0.34 8.07
CA PRO A 41 -2.14 1.55 7.71
C PRO A 41 -0.77 1.25 7.09
N ILE A 42 -0.17 0.09 7.39
CA ILE A 42 1.10 -0.36 6.81
C ILE A 42 0.91 -0.67 5.31
N LEU A 43 -0.23 -1.26 4.92
CA LEU A 43 -0.56 -1.50 3.52
C LEU A 43 -0.71 -0.17 2.77
N ALA A 44 -1.43 0.80 3.36
CA ALA A 44 -1.62 2.11 2.74
C ALA A 44 -0.28 2.83 2.47
N GLU A 45 0.67 2.79 3.41
CA GLU A 45 2.01 3.35 3.19
C GLU A 45 2.82 2.55 2.17
N THR A 46 2.68 1.22 2.15
CA THR A 46 3.32 0.35 1.15
C THR A 46 2.84 0.68 -0.26
N LEU A 47 1.53 0.81 -0.46
CA LEU A 47 0.95 1.16 -1.76
C LEU A 47 1.34 2.58 -2.21
N LYS A 48 1.47 3.53 -1.28
CA LYS A 48 2.00 4.87 -1.61
C LYS A 48 3.43 4.78 -2.14
N MET A 49 4.29 3.93 -1.53
CA MET A 49 5.65 3.71 -2.02
C MET A 49 5.68 3.05 -3.40
N VAL A 50 4.75 2.12 -3.68
CA VAL A 50 4.60 1.54 -5.02
C VAL A 50 4.18 2.61 -6.04
N ALA A 51 3.22 3.45 -5.67
CA ALA A 51 2.66 4.48 -6.53
C ALA A 51 3.68 5.57 -6.92
N THR A 52 4.70 5.85 -6.10
CA THR A 52 5.78 6.79 -6.50
C THR A 52 6.70 6.23 -7.57
N GLY A 53 6.63 4.93 -7.86
CA GLY A 53 7.47 4.28 -8.87
C GLY A 53 8.94 4.16 -8.49
N GLN A 54 9.30 4.44 -7.23
CA GLN A 54 10.69 4.40 -6.76
C GLN A 54 11.13 3.02 -6.25
N ILE A 55 10.20 2.08 -6.13
CA ILE A 55 10.49 0.73 -5.67
C ILE A 55 10.31 -0.30 -6.78
N ASP A 56 11.06 -1.39 -6.68
CA ASP A 56 10.91 -2.54 -7.56
C ASP A 56 9.50 -3.16 -7.41
N PRO A 57 8.76 -3.42 -8.51
CA PRO A 57 7.41 -3.97 -8.43
C PRO A 57 7.33 -5.35 -7.79
N GLN A 58 8.36 -6.20 -7.99
CA GLN A 58 8.37 -7.54 -7.40
C GLN A 58 8.60 -7.45 -5.88
N ALA A 59 9.46 -6.54 -5.44
CA ALA A 59 9.64 -6.25 -4.02
C ALA A 59 8.36 -5.65 -3.39
N GLY A 60 7.67 -4.77 -4.13
CA GLY A 60 6.36 -4.25 -3.73
C GLY A 60 5.31 -5.36 -3.59
N GLN A 61 5.24 -6.27 -4.57
CA GLN A 61 4.32 -7.41 -4.59
C GLN A 61 4.55 -8.35 -3.38
N ALA A 62 5.81 -8.68 -3.10
CA ALA A 62 6.18 -9.51 -1.96
C ALA A 62 5.84 -8.85 -0.61
N ALA A 63 6.12 -7.55 -0.48
CA ALA A 63 5.76 -6.79 0.73
C ALA A 63 4.24 -6.72 0.92
N THR A 64 3.47 -6.54 -0.17
CA THR A 64 2.01 -6.55 -0.12
C THR A 64 1.48 -7.90 0.37
N TRP A 65 1.89 -9.02 -0.24
CA TRP A 65 1.43 -10.36 0.16
C TRP A 65 1.83 -10.75 1.58
N HIS A 66 2.97 -10.25 2.08
CA HIS A 66 3.32 -10.41 3.50
C HIS A 66 2.28 -9.76 4.43
N ILE A 67 1.78 -8.57 4.06
CA ILE A 67 0.84 -7.78 4.86
C ILE A 67 -0.60 -8.27 4.71
N THR A 68 -1.03 -8.60 3.49
CA THR A 68 -2.43 -8.93 3.17
C THR A 68 -2.75 -10.39 3.42
N ASP A 69 -1.89 -11.30 2.98
CA ASP A 69 -2.11 -12.75 3.00
C ASP A 69 -1.39 -13.44 4.18
N ASN A 70 -0.74 -12.66 5.07
CA ASN A 70 0.07 -13.14 6.20
C ASN A 70 1.15 -14.16 5.79
N MET A 71 1.65 -14.10 4.56
CA MET A 71 2.68 -15.02 4.09
C MET A 71 4.02 -14.72 4.74
N SER A 72 4.69 -15.72 5.31
CA SER A 72 6.03 -15.54 5.86
C SER A 72 7.07 -15.31 4.75
N TRP A 73 8.21 -14.70 5.08
CA TRP A 73 9.29 -14.48 4.11
C TRP A 73 9.83 -15.79 3.55
N GLU A 74 9.84 -16.86 4.36
CA GLU A 74 10.22 -18.21 3.95
C GLU A 74 9.21 -18.78 2.96
N GLN A 75 7.91 -18.58 3.18
CA GLN A 75 6.86 -19.01 2.24
C GLN A 75 6.97 -18.26 0.90
N LEU A 76 7.28 -16.96 0.95
CA LEU A 76 7.54 -16.16 -0.26
C LEU A 76 8.84 -16.60 -0.97
N ALA A 77 9.88 -16.99 -0.23
CA ALA A 77 11.12 -17.52 -0.81
C ALA A 77 10.93 -18.90 -1.46
N ALA A 78 10.06 -19.73 -0.90
CA ALA A 78 9.77 -21.06 -1.43
C ALA A 78 8.87 -21.04 -2.68
N LYS A 79 8.23 -19.90 -3.00
CA LYS A 79 7.37 -19.76 -4.16
C LYS A 79 8.16 -19.89 -5.45
N SER A 80 7.73 -20.81 -6.32
CA SER A 80 8.30 -20.99 -7.65
C SER A 80 7.22 -21.23 -8.70
N THR A 81 7.48 -20.75 -9.91
CA THR A 81 6.66 -20.99 -11.10
C THR A 81 7.17 -22.27 -11.75
N PRO A 82 6.34 -23.32 -11.85
CA PRO A 82 6.69 -24.53 -12.57
C PRO A 82 6.74 -24.24 -14.06
N HIS A 83 7.69 -24.87 -14.75
CA HIS A 83 7.82 -24.79 -16.20
C HIS A 83 7.79 -26.21 -16.79
N VAL A 84 7.11 -26.39 -17.92
CA VAL A 84 7.14 -27.67 -18.63
C VAL A 84 8.51 -27.83 -19.28
N GLY A 85 9.23 -28.90 -18.93
CA GLY A 85 10.54 -29.22 -19.52
C GLY A 85 11.72 -28.36 -19.05
N ARG A 86 11.55 -27.52 -18.00
CA ARG A 86 12.62 -26.72 -17.38
C ARG A 86 12.48 -26.76 -15.85
N SER A 87 13.58 -26.50 -15.14
CA SER A 87 13.54 -26.22 -13.71
C SER A 87 12.55 -25.09 -13.36
N ALA A 88 11.90 -25.23 -12.20
CA ALA A 88 11.05 -24.18 -11.67
C ALA A 88 11.88 -22.91 -11.42
N THR A 89 11.31 -21.75 -11.72
CA THR A 89 11.97 -20.45 -11.45
C THR A 89 11.33 -19.84 -10.21
N PRO A 90 12.10 -19.34 -9.24
CA PRO A 90 11.53 -18.68 -8.07
C PRO A 90 10.71 -17.46 -8.49
N TYR A 91 9.60 -17.19 -7.79
CA TYR A 91 8.81 -15.98 -7.99
C TYR A 91 9.62 -14.73 -7.62
N PHE A 92 10.38 -14.83 -6.53
CA PHE A 92 11.18 -13.73 -5.99
C PHE A 92 12.63 -14.16 -5.85
N SER A 93 13.56 -13.28 -6.26
CA SER A 93 14.98 -13.47 -5.95
C SER A 93 15.26 -13.14 -4.48
N ALA A 94 16.36 -13.65 -3.94
CA ALA A 94 16.79 -13.31 -2.57
C ALA A 94 16.99 -11.80 -2.37
N GLU A 95 17.52 -11.10 -3.38
CA GLU A 95 17.67 -9.65 -3.36
C GLU A 95 16.31 -8.94 -3.31
N THR A 96 15.35 -9.41 -4.11
CA THR A 96 13.97 -8.88 -4.14
C THR A 96 13.32 -9.02 -2.76
N LEU A 97 13.50 -10.15 -2.08
CA LEU A 97 12.94 -10.38 -0.75
C LEU A 97 13.60 -9.48 0.30
N ALA A 98 14.92 -9.29 0.24
CA ALA A 98 15.61 -8.35 1.12
C ALA A 98 15.10 -6.90 0.93
N ARG A 99 14.85 -6.49 -0.32
CA ARG A 99 14.23 -5.19 -0.63
C ARG A 99 12.80 -5.11 -0.09
N ALA A 100 12.00 -6.17 -0.24
CA ALA A 100 10.64 -6.24 0.27
C ALA A 100 10.58 -6.11 1.81
N GLN A 101 11.50 -6.76 2.52
CA GLN A 101 11.65 -6.62 3.97
C GLN A 101 11.95 -5.18 4.38
N ASN A 102 12.88 -4.51 3.69
CA ASN A 102 13.20 -3.11 3.95
C ASN A 102 12.01 -2.18 3.68
N ILE A 103 11.25 -2.43 2.61
CA ILE A 103 10.01 -1.70 2.31
C ILE A 103 9.00 -1.88 3.44
N HIS A 104 8.80 -3.10 3.91
CA HIS A 104 7.89 -3.39 5.02
C HIS A 104 8.29 -2.64 6.30
N VAL A 105 9.57 -2.69 6.68
CA VAL A 105 10.09 -1.95 7.85
C VAL A 105 9.85 -0.44 7.72
N ALA A 106 10.14 0.13 6.54
CA ALA A 106 9.91 1.54 6.26
C ALA A 106 8.41 1.91 6.30
N ALA A 107 7.54 1.05 5.79
CA ALA A 107 6.09 1.22 5.85
C ALA A 107 5.59 1.23 7.30
N VAL A 108 6.07 0.30 8.13
CA VAL A 108 5.72 0.23 9.56
C VAL A 108 6.14 1.50 10.29
N ALA A 109 7.36 2.00 10.04
CA ALA A 109 7.84 3.23 10.65
C ALA A 109 6.95 4.43 10.26
N ARG A 110 6.64 4.59 8.98
CA ARG A 110 5.79 5.66 8.47
C ARG A 110 4.35 5.58 8.98
N ALA A 111 3.80 4.37 9.10
CA ALA A 111 2.47 4.16 9.66
C ALA A 111 2.40 4.67 11.10
N LYS A 112 3.37 4.27 11.95
CA LYS A 112 3.46 4.74 13.34
C LYS A 112 3.61 6.26 13.46
N GLU A 113 4.46 6.86 12.62
CA GLU A 113 4.63 8.32 12.59
C GLU A 113 3.33 9.06 12.24
N ARG A 114 2.53 8.51 11.32
CA ARG A 114 1.23 9.08 10.95
C ARG A 114 0.19 8.94 12.06
N GLU A 115 0.15 7.82 12.77
CA GLU A 115 -0.70 7.65 13.95
C GLU A 115 -0.38 8.71 15.00
N HIS A 116 0.89 8.91 15.33
CA HIS A 116 1.32 9.95 16.27
C HIS A 116 1.02 11.38 15.79
N LYS A 117 1.06 11.64 14.48
CA LYS A 117 0.72 12.95 13.91
C LYS A 117 -0.79 13.22 13.95
N SER A 118 -1.61 12.20 13.71
CA SER A 118 -3.07 12.29 13.83
C SER A 118 -3.50 12.60 15.26
N ASP A 119 -2.89 11.95 16.25
CA ASP A 119 -3.16 12.17 17.68
C ASP A 119 -2.80 13.60 18.12
N LYS A 120 -1.62 14.08 17.72
CA LYS A 120 -1.18 15.47 17.98
C LYS A 120 -2.05 16.52 17.28
N SER A 121 -2.57 16.22 16.09
CA SER A 121 -3.44 17.14 15.34
C SER A 121 -4.84 17.21 15.95
N ALA A 122 -5.38 16.10 16.47
CA ALA A 122 -6.65 16.08 17.21
C ALA A 122 -6.56 16.82 18.56
N VAL A 123 -5.42 16.70 19.26
CA VAL A 123 -5.13 17.48 20.49
C VAL A 123 -4.97 18.98 20.19
N ALA A 124 -4.36 19.35 19.06
CA ALA A 124 -4.21 20.76 18.68
C ALA A 124 -5.55 21.42 18.30
N SER A 125 -6.43 20.72 17.58
CA SER A 125 -7.77 21.22 17.23
C SER A 125 -8.71 21.33 18.42
N SER A 126 -8.61 20.45 19.42
CA SER A 126 -9.44 20.53 20.64
C SER A 126 -8.98 21.62 21.64
N LYS A 127 -7.73 22.09 21.53
CA LYS A 127 -7.21 23.19 22.37
C LYS A 127 -7.55 24.58 21.82
N SER A 128 -7.86 24.69 20.52
CA SER A 128 -8.23 25.97 19.88
C SER A 128 -9.70 26.39 20.14
N SER A 129 -10.57 25.50 20.60
CA SER A 129 -11.99 25.82 20.86
C SER A 129 -12.32 26.14 22.33
N ARG A 130 -11.35 26.01 23.25
CA ARG A 130 -11.56 26.28 24.70
C ARG A 130 -11.11 27.67 25.17
N GLY A 131 -10.78 28.58 24.24
CA GLY A 131 -10.19 29.89 24.53
C GLY A 131 -11.03 31.12 24.14
N ALA A 132 -12.36 31.02 24.05
CA ALA A 132 -13.22 32.18 23.79
C ALA A 132 -14.47 32.19 24.69
N SER A 133 -14.28 32.52 25.96
CA SER A 133 -15.31 33.19 26.77
C SER A 133 -14.63 34.37 27.45
N ALA A 134 -14.54 35.47 26.70
CA ALA A 134 -14.12 36.76 27.21
C ALA A 134 -15.28 37.42 27.95
N THR A 135 -15.01 37.78 29.19
CA THR A 135 -15.76 38.66 30.10
C THR A 135 -16.22 39.97 29.44
N VAL A 136 -17.53 40.29 29.47
CA VAL A 136 -18.17 41.61 29.29
C VAL A 136 -19.66 41.40 29.70
N LYS A 137 -20.36 42.17 30.56
CA LYS A 137 -20.17 43.49 31.20
C LYS A 137 -21.09 43.60 32.43
N ARG A 138 -20.69 44.46 33.38
CA ARG A 138 -21.56 45.14 34.35
C ARG A 138 -22.44 46.15 33.60
N ASP A 139 -23.73 46.22 33.91
CA ASP A 139 -24.46 47.36 34.52
C ASP A 139 -25.96 47.06 34.52
#